data_AF-G6XHV7-F1
#
_entry.id   AF-G6XHV7-F1
#
_cell.length_a   1.000
_cell.length_b   1.000
_cell.length_c   1.000
_cell.angle_alpha   90.00
_cell.angle_beta   90.00
_cell.angle_gamma   90.00
#
_symmetry.space_group_name_H-M   'P 1'
#
loop_
_entity.id
_entity.type
_entity.pdbx_description
1 polymer ?
#
loop_
_entity_poly.entity_id
_entity_poly.type
_entity_poly.pdbx_seq_one_letter_code
_entity_poly.pdbx_strand_id
1 'polypeptide(L)'
;MCTSGKSTNLCDAYLAGVMDSEVWSKKYDSYDNDPGAPVAFCVPAEETTQTIRGKVVSWLHAHNDALSQQSGKALYRALHDSYPCHAAEGQK
;
A
#
# COMPACT_ATOMS: atom_id res chain seq x y z
N MET A 1 -3.50 15.28 -6.13
CA MET A 1 -4.06 15.03 -4.78
C MET A 1 -2.96 14.88 -3.73
N CYS A 2 -2.06 13.91 -3.85
CA CYS A 2 -1.04 13.60 -2.85
C CYS A 2 0.11 14.62 -2.72
N THR A 3 0.25 15.56 -3.67
CA THR A 3 1.30 16.58 -3.71
C THR A 3 0.81 17.99 -3.38
N SER A 4 -0.51 18.20 -3.34
CA SER A 4 -1.11 19.50 -3.04
C SER A 4 -1.44 19.58 -1.55
N GLY A 5 -0.86 20.56 -0.84
CA GLY A 5 -1.07 20.72 0.61
C GLY A 5 -2.53 20.90 1.04
N LYS A 6 -3.43 21.29 0.12
CA LYS A 6 -4.88 21.39 0.40
C LYS A 6 -5.60 20.03 0.39
N SER A 7 -4.98 18.99 -0.17
CA SER A 7 -5.59 17.68 -0.38
C SER A 7 -4.73 16.51 0.10
N THR A 8 -3.62 16.77 0.80
CA THR A 8 -2.74 15.74 1.37
C THR A 8 -3.47 14.85 2.36
N ASN A 9 -4.34 15.41 3.20
CA ASN A 9 -5.12 14.64 4.17
C ASN A 9 -6.10 13.66 3.49
N LEU A 10 -6.65 14.03 2.32
CA LEU A 10 -7.50 13.12 1.54
C LEU A 10 -6.69 11.98 0.94
N CYS A 11 -5.46 12.26 0.48
CA CYS A 11 -4.55 11.22 0.04
C CYS A 11 -4.16 10.28 1.19
N ASP A 12 -3.88 10.82 2.38
CA ASP A 12 -3.52 10.02 3.56
C ASP A 12 -4.66 9.10 3.97
N ALA A 13 -5.89 9.60 3.98
CA ALA A 13 -7.06 8.78 4.25
C ALA A 13 -7.23 7.65 3.21
N TYR A 14 -7.02 7.95 1.93
CA TYR A 14 -7.09 6.94 0.87
C TYR A 14 -5.97 5.89 0.99
N LEU A 15 -4.74 6.33 1.27
CA LEU A 15 -3.59 5.43 1.53
C LEU A 15 -3.85 4.52 2.72
N ALA A 16 -4.31 5.08 3.84
CA ALA A 16 -4.65 4.32 5.03
C ALA A 16 -5.72 3.26 4.73
N GLY A 17 -6.81 3.64 4.05
CA GLY A 17 -7.85 2.70 3.66
C GLY A 17 -7.36 1.56 2.76
N VAL A 18 -6.46 1.84 1.82
CA VAL A 18 -5.84 0.80 0.98
C VAL A 18 -4.96 -0.14 1.80
N MET A 19 -4.12 0.40 2.69
CA MET A 19 -3.26 -0.43 3.56
C MET A 19 -4.08 -1.29 4.52
N ASP A 20 -5.12 -0.73 5.13
CA ASP A 20 -6.04 -1.48 5.98
C ASP A 20 -6.75 -2.58 5.18
N SER A 21 -7.22 -2.26 3.97
CA SER A 21 -7.89 -3.26 3.12
C SER A 21 -6.98 -4.46 2.81
N GLU A 22 -5.67 -4.23 2.68
CA GLU A 22 -4.70 -5.30 2.47
C GLU A 22 -4.52 -6.16 3.72
N VAL A 23 -4.45 -5.56 4.91
CA VAL A 23 -4.39 -6.28 6.18
C VAL A 23 -5.63 -7.15 6.39
N TRP A 24 -6.80 -6.63 6.00
CA TRP A 24 -8.08 -7.34 6.12
C TRP A 24 -8.37 -8.28 4.95
N SER A 25 -7.62 -8.21 3.85
CA SER A 25 -7.83 -9.03 2.66
C SER A 25 -7.87 -10.50 3.02
N LYS A 26 -6.85 -11.05 3.71
CA LYS A 26 -6.80 -12.46 4.17
C LYS A 26 -8.01 -12.92 4.98
N LYS A 27 -8.64 -12.02 5.73
CA LYS A 27 -9.81 -12.35 6.58
C LYS A 27 -11.10 -12.42 5.78
N TYR A 28 -11.13 -11.81 4.60
CA TYR A 28 -12.33 -11.72 3.75
C TYR A 28 -12.10 -12.18 2.29
N ASP A 29 -10.90 -12.67 1.96
CA ASP A 29 -10.48 -13.10 0.61
C ASP A 29 -11.29 -14.29 0.11
N SER A 30 -11.77 -15.11 1.03
CA SER A 30 -12.83 -16.08 0.78
C SER A 30 -13.33 -16.59 2.12
N TYR A 31 -14.53 -17.17 2.11
CA TYR A 31 -15.25 -17.78 3.22
C TYR A 31 -14.45 -18.81 4.08
N ASP A 32 -13.15 -19.02 3.84
CA ASP A 32 -12.28 -20.00 4.49
C ASP A 32 -11.22 -19.42 5.46
N ASN A 33 -11.16 -18.08 5.65
CA ASN A 33 -10.20 -17.42 6.56
C ASN A 33 -8.76 -17.95 6.41
N ASP A 34 -8.22 -18.03 5.19
CA ASP A 34 -6.88 -18.59 4.98
C ASP A 34 -5.77 -17.63 5.50
N PRO A 35 -5.11 -17.95 6.63
CA PRO A 35 -4.02 -17.10 7.14
C PRO A 35 -2.78 -17.15 6.21
N GLY A 36 -2.68 -18.17 5.35
CA GLY A 36 -1.61 -18.40 4.39
C GLY A 36 -1.76 -17.62 3.08
N ALA A 37 -2.91 -16.97 2.83
CA ALA A 37 -3.10 -16.16 1.64
C ALA A 37 -1.97 -15.11 1.51
N PRO A 38 -1.36 -14.92 0.34
CA PRO A 38 -0.27 -13.96 0.17
C PRO A 38 -0.80 -12.54 0.33
N VAL A 39 -0.06 -11.69 1.04
CA VAL A 39 -0.28 -10.24 1.03
C VAL A 39 0.53 -9.60 -0.07
N ALA A 40 -0.04 -8.58 -0.69
CA ALA A 40 0.58 -7.78 -1.73
C ALA A 40 1.74 -6.93 -1.19
N PHE A 41 1.72 -6.47 0.05
CA PHE A 41 2.81 -5.64 0.60
C PHE A 41 2.85 -5.66 2.12
N CYS A 42 4.03 -5.34 2.69
CA CYS A 42 4.30 -5.41 4.12
C CYS A 42 4.89 -4.09 4.61
N VAL A 43 4.02 -3.14 4.98
CA VAL A 43 4.43 -1.84 5.50
C VAL A 43 4.81 -1.98 6.99
N PRO A 44 6.03 -1.61 7.41
CA PRO A 44 6.43 -1.62 8.83
C PRO A 44 5.59 -0.67 9.70
N ALA A 45 5.38 -1.02 10.97
CA ALA A 45 4.53 -0.24 11.87
C ALA A 45 5.11 1.14 12.24
N GLU A 46 6.43 1.30 12.11
CA GLU A 46 7.14 2.55 12.31
C GLU A 46 7.01 3.55 11.15
N GLU A 47 6.52 3.09 9.99
CA GLU A 47 6.31 3.96 8.84
C GLU A 47 5.16 4.93 9.10
N THR A 48 5.43 6.22 8.88
CA THR A 48 4.40 7.24 8.98
C THR A 48 3.67 7.39 7.66
N THR A 49 2.38 7.72 7.68
CA THR A 49 1.58 7.96 6.46
C THR A 49 2.24 9.02 5.55
N GLN A 50 2.90 10.02 6.13
CA GLN A 50 3.67 11.01 5.37
C GLN A 50 4.83 10.38 4.59
N THR A 51 5.58 9.48 5.21
CA THR A 51 6.73 8.81 4.58
C THR A 51 6.27 7.86 3.47
N ILE A 52 5.22 7.09 3.75
CA ILE A 52 4.56 6.19 2.79
C ILE A 52 4.06 6.99 1.58
N ARG A 53 3.35 8.10 1.80
CA ARG A 53 2.90 9.00 0.73
C ARG A 53 4.07 9.52 -0.10
N GLY A 54 5.18 9.89 0.54
CA GLY A 54 6.40 10.34 -0.14
C GLY A 54 6.95 9.29 -1.10
N LYS A 55 7.06 8.03 -0.64
CA LYS A 55 7.49 6.89 -1.48
C LYS A 55 6.53 6.64 -2.63
N VAL A 56 5.21 6.64 -2.39
CA VAL A 56 4.19 6.46 -3.43
C VAL A 56 4.28 7.56 -4.49
N VAL A 57 4.39 8.83 -4.10
CA VAL A 57 4.56 9.94 -5.04
C VAL A 57 5.82 9.78 -5.86
N SER A 58 6.95 9.45 -5.22
CA SER A 58 8.21 9.20 -5.91
C SER A 58 8.10 8.05 -6.91
N TRP A 59 7.44 6.96 -6.53
CA TRP A 59 7.23 5.80 -7.40
C TRP A 59 6.34 6.15 -8.59
N LEU A 60 5.24 6.89 -8.38
CA LEU A 60 4.33 7.32 -9.45
C LEU A 60 5.00 8.25 -10.46
N HIS A 61 5.96 9.09 -10.03
CA HIS A 61 6.76 9.89 -10.95
C HIS A 61 7.68 9.03 -11.84
N ALA A 62 8.14 7.89 -11.35
CA ALA A 62 8.96 6.94 -12.12
C ALA A 62 8.13 6.00 -13.01
N HIS A 63 6.84 5.82 -12.71
CA HIS A 63 5.95 4.86 -13.37
C HIS A 63 4.72 5.55 -13.98
N ASN A 64 4.96 6.31 -15.05
CA ASN A 64 3.90 7.10 -15.70
C ASN A 64 2.76 6.24 -16.29
N ASP A 65 3.00 4.96 -16.58
CA ASP A 65 1.95 4.02 -17.01
C ASP A 65 0.87 3.86 -15.93
N ALA A 66 1.25 3.91 -14.64
CA ALA A 66 0.35 3.77 -13.52
C ALA A 66 -0.61 4.97 -13.38
N LEU A 67 -0.25 6.14 -13.92
CA LEU A 67 -1.11 7.34 -13.88
C LEU A 67 -2.37 7.19 -14.74
N SER A 68 -2.38 6.24 -15.67
CA SER A 68 -3.55 5.90 -16.49
C SER A 68 -4.46 4.85 -15.86
N GLN A 69 -4.08 4.29 -14.71
CA GLN A 69 -4.78 3.19 -14.05
C GLN A 69 -5.71 3.72 -12.94
N GLN A 70 -6.61 2.86 -12.46
CA GLN A 70 -7.37 3.15 -11.25
C GLN A 70 -6.41 3.37 -10.08
N SER A 71 -6.65 4.42 -9.28
CA SER A 71 -5.75 4.83 -8.20
C SER A 71 -5.40 3.68 -7.26
N GLY A 72 -6.39 2.85 -6.86
CA GLY A 72 -6.15 1.69 -6.02
C GLY A 72 -5.13 0.71 -6.60
N LYS A 73 -5.25 0.37 -7.89
CA LYS A 73 -4.28 -0.49 -8.60
C LYS A 73 -2.89 0.13 -8.63
N ALA A 74 -2.80 1.42 -8.93
CA ALA A 74 -1.52 2.13 -8.96
C ALA A 74 -0.85 2.17 -7.58
N LEU A 75 -1.63 2.40 -6.51
CA LEU A 75 -1.15 2.35 -5.12
C LEU A 75 -0.67 0.96 -4.74
N TYR A 76 -1.43 -0.09 -5.07
CA TYR A 76 -1.04 -1.48 -4.80
C TYR A 76 0.31 -1.82 -5.43
N ARG A 77 0.54 -1.44 -6.69
CA ARG A 77 1.83 -1.62 -7.35
C ARG A 77 2.94 -0.84 -6.65
N ALA A 78 2.70 0.44 -6.36
CA ALA A 78 3.68 1.27 -5.68
C ALA A 78 4.09 0.71 -4.31
N LEU A 79 3.12 0.23 -3.53
CA LEU A 79 3.34 -0.36 -2.21
C LEU A 79 4.01 -1.73 -2.31
N HIS A 80 3.60 -2.58 -3.25
CA HIS A 80 4.24 -3.88 -3.51
C HIS A 80 5.73 -3.73 -3.81
N ASP A 81 6.09 -2.81 -4.70
CA ASP A 81 7.48 -2.58 -5.09
C ASP A 81 8.30 -1.91 -3.97
N SER A 82 7.66 -1.02 -3.19
CA SER A 82 8.34 -0.26 -2.12
C SER A 82 8.47 -1.03 -0.80
N TYR A 83 7.59 -1.99 -0.58
CA TYR A 83 7.45 -2.76 0.66
C TYR A 83 7.22 -4.26 0.38
N PRO A 84 8.18 -4.92 -0.29
CA PRO A 84 8.07 -6.35 -0.55
C PRO A 84 7.99 -7.12 0.78
N CYS A 85 7.03 -8.03 0.87
CA CYS A 85 6.96 -8.98 1.97
C CYS A 85 8.08 -10.01 1.82
N HIS A 86 9.25 -9.73 2.38
CA HIS A 86 10.27 -10.77 2.51
C HIS A 86 9.71 -11.87 3.42
N ALA A 87 9.71 -13.11 2.94
CA ALA A 87 9.34 -14.27 3.76
C ALA A 87 10.14 -14.19 5.06
N ALA A 88 9.45 -14.29 6.19
CA ALA A 88 10.03 -14.11 7.51
C ALA A 88 11.19 -15.10 7.76
N GLU A 89 12.42 -14.71 7.42
CA GLU A 89 13.60 -15.21 8.10
C GLU A 89 13.73 -14.41 9.41
N GLY A 90 13.09 -14.92 10.48
CA GLY A 90 13.48 -14.54 11.84
C GLY A 90 12.45 -13.80 12.69
N GLN A 91 11.23 -14.32 12.83
CA GLN A 91 10.49 -14.16 14.09
C GLN A 91 10.61 -15.46 14.88
N LYS A 92 11.52 -15.46 15.85
CA LYS A 92 11.72 -16.52 16.85
C LYS A 92 11.37 -15.98 18.22
#